data_AF-A0A968F6D6-F1
#
_entry.id   AF-A0A968F6D6-F1
#
_cell.length_a   1.000
_cell.length_b   1.000
_cell.length_c   1.000
_cell.angle_alpha   90.00
_cell.angle_beta   90.00
_cell.angle_gamma   90.00
#
_symmetry.space_group_name_H-M   'P 1'
#
loop_
_entity.id
_entity.type
_entity.pdbx_description
1 polymer ?
#
loop_
_entity_poly.entity_id
_entity_poly.type
_entity_poly.pdbx_seq_one_letter_code
_entity_poly.pdbx_strand_id
1 'polypeptide(L)'
;ITVDDFPIAVCNVSEWNVTVDTTITFYGNGSWDPDGSITNYTWNFTDVVEDTYYYVSIVNYTFTEVGDYTIILQVTDNDGQVTSYEQFIRVRSS
;
A
#
# COMPACT_ATOMS: atom_id res chain seq x y z
N ILE A 1 -30.80 5.20 -10.00
CA ILE A 1 -29.79 4.82 -8.99
C ILE A 1 -28.95 3.76 -9.67
N THR A 2 -27.73 4.09 -10.06
CA THR A 2 -26.74 3.09 -10.39
C THR A 2 -26.25 2.49 -9.06
N VAL A 3 -25.95 1.20 -9.06
CA VAL A 3 -25.23 0.58 -7.94
C VAL A 3 -23.79 1.06 -8.06
N ASP A 4 -23.21 1.48 -6.93
CA ASP A 4 -21.83 1.95 -6.83
C ASP A 4 -20.85 0.81 -7.15
N ASP A 5 -19.79 1.09 -7.91
CA ASP A 5 -18.75 0.11 -8.20
C ASP A 5 -17.71 0.06 -7.07
N PHE A 6 -17.00 -1.06 -6.91
CA PHE A 6 -15.92 -1.15 -5.92
C PHE A 6 -14.71 -0.33 -6.39
N PRO A 7 -13.95 0.26 -5.44
CA PRO A 7 -12.75 1.00 -5.78
C PRO A 7 -11.67 0.04 -6.25
N ILE A 8 -10.76 0.55 -7.07
CA ILE A 8 -9.61 -0.19 -7.58
C ILE A 8 -8.37 0.27 -6.83
N ALA A 9 -7.83 -0.63 -6.01
CA ALA A 9 -6.57 -0.42 -5.29
C ALA A 9 -5.38 -0.58 -6.25
N VAL A 10 -4.51 0.44 -6.29
CA VAL A 10 -3.28 0.42 -7.10
C VAL A 10 -2.11 0.80 -6.21
N CYS A 11 -1.12 -0.10 -6.12
CA CYS A 11 0.14 0.13 -5.44
C CYS A 11 1.29 0.21 -6.46
N ASN A 12 2.10 1.26 -6.36
CA ASN A 12 3.40 1.36 -7.03
C ASN A 12 4.51 1.59 -5.99
N VAL A 13 5.75 1.27 -6.36
CA VAL A 13 6.93 1.48 -5.50
C VAL A 13 8.00 2.26 -6.26
N SER A 14 8.79 3.07 -5.54
CA SER A 14 9.86 3.89 -6.14
C SER A 14 10.97 3.07 -6.78
N GLU A 15 11.25 1.88 -6.25
CA GLU A 15 12.23 0.93 -6.79
C GLU A 15 11.92 -0.50 -6.33
N TRP A 16 12.43 -1.47 -7.09
CA TRP A 16 12.25 -2.90 -6.82
C TRP A 16 13.50 -3.58 -6.25
N ASN A 17 14.65 -2.91 -6.34
CA ASN A 17 15.92 -3.39 -5.79
C ASN A 17 16.09 -2.83 -4.38
N VAL A 18 15.44 -3.45 -3.41
CA VAL A 18 15.43 -2.96 -2.03
C VAL A 18 16.57 -3.60 -1.24
N THR A 19 17.38 -2.76 -0.61
CA THR A 19 18.40 -3.15 0.36
C THR A 19 18.07 -2.56 1.74
N VAL A 20 18.62 -3.16 2.79
CA VAL A 20 18.50 -2.60 4.15
C VAL A 20 18.95 -1.14 4.18
N ASP A 21 18.35 -0.36 5.08
CA ASP A 21 18.60 1.07 5.30
C ASP A 21 18.32 1.97 4.08
N THR A 22 17.64 1.43 3.06
CA THR A 22 17.18 2.19 1.89
C THR A 22 15.71 2.57 2.07
N THR A 23 15.40 3.85 1.86
CA THR A 23 14.02 4.34 1.94
C THR A 23 13.29 4.09 0.63
N ILE A 24 12.19 3.36 0.70
CA ILE A 24 11.27 3.09 -0.41
C ILE A 24 10.02 3.94 -0.24
N THR A 25 9.57 4.54 -1.34
CA THR A 25 8.27 5.22 -1.38
C THR A 25 7.22 4.27 -1.96
N PHE A 26 6.13 4.08 -1.22
CA PHE A 26 4.93 3.35 -1.63
C PHE A 26 3.85 4.35 -2.04
N TYR A 27 3.30 4.17 -3.25
CA TYR A 27 2.36 5.06 -3.88
C TYR A 27 1.01 4.36 -4.03
N GLY A 28 0.02 4.82 -3.25
CA GLY A 28 -1.37 4.37 -3.33
C GLY A 28 -2.26 5.35 -4.09
N ASN A 29 -1.76 6.56 -4.35
CA ASN A 29 -2.46 7.65 -5.03
C ASN A 29 -2.80 7.38 -6.51
N GLY A 30 -2.44 6.21 -7.05
CA GLY A 30 -2.94 5.72 -8.34
C GLY A 30 -4.26 4.96 -8.24
N SER A 31 -4.76 4.71 -7.02
CA SER A 31 -6.05 4.08 -6.78
C SER A 31 -7.19 5.01 -7.17
N TRP A 32 -8.29 4.45 -7.63
CA TRP A 32 -9.42 5.22 -8.15
C TRP A 32 -10.70 4.40 -8.03
N ASP A 33 -11.81 5.10 -8.14
CA ASP A 33 -13.15 4.52 -8.09
C ASP A 33 -13.89 4.89 -9.39
N PRO A 34 -14.51 3.95 -10.12
CA PRO A 34 -15.07 4.23 -11.46
C PRO A 34 -16.20 5.24 -11.49
N ASP A 35 -17.02 5.29 -10.45
CA ASP A 35 -18.19 6.17 -10.35
C ASP A 35 -18.23 7.03 -9.07
N GLY A 36 -17.21 6.95 -8.22
CA GLY A 36 -17.02 7.81 -7.06
C GLY A 36 -15.58 8.29 -6.87
N SER A 37 -15.13 8.32 -5.63
CA SER A 37 -13.87 8.90 -5.17
C SER A 37 -13.33 8.18 -3.94
N ILE A 38 -12.00 8.05 -3.87
CA ILE A 38 -11.33 7.42 -2.73
C ILE A 38 -11.30 8.38 -1.54
N THR A 39 -11.79 7.93 -0.38
CA THR A 39 -11.82 8.70 0.87
C THR A 39 -10.75 8.27 1.87
N ASN A 40 -10.26 7.03 1.79
CA ASN A 40 -9.25 6.54 2.72
C ASN A 40 -8.23 5.59 2.06
N TYR A 41 -7.00 5.64 2.55
CA TYR A 41 -5.90 4.74 2.22
C TYR A 41 -5.33 4.21 3.52
N THR A 42 -5.39 2.89 3.73
CA THR A 42 -4.80 2.23 4.89
C THR A 42 -3.73 1.27 4.41
N TRP A 43 -2.49 1.52 4.79
CA TRP A 43 -1.39 0.60 4.58
C TRP A 43 -1.18 -0.24 5.82
N ASN A 44 -0.95 -1.53 5.64
CA ASN A 44 -0.41 -2.45 6.64
C ASN A 44 0.91 -3.02 6.11
N PHE A 45 1.99 -2.73 6.81
CA PHE A 45 3.29 -3.33 6.59
C PHE A 45 3.42 -4.46 7.61
N THR A 46 3.22 -5.70 7.15
CA THR A 46 3.47 -6.87 7.99
C THR A 46 4.96 -7.17 7.90
N ASP A 47 5.73 -6.71 8.89
CA ASP A 47 7.11 -7.13 9.05
C ASP A 47 7.19 -8.42 9.86
N VAL A 48 8.41 -8.96 10.03
CA VAL A 48 8.63 -10.22 10.77
C VAL A 48 8.46 -10.07 12.29
N VAL A 49 8.26 -8.86 12.80
CA VAL A 49 8.25 -8.51 14.24
C VAL A 49 6.88 -7.96 14.67
N GLU A 50 6.33 -6.96 13.99
CA GLU A 50 5.07 -6.28 14.29
C GLU A 50 4.39 -5.71 13.02
N ASP A 51 3.07 -5.51 13.08
CA ASP A 51 2.34 -4.82 12.01
C ASP A 51 2.48 -3.29 12.17
N THR A 52 2.87 -2.60 11.09
CA THR A 52 2.91 -1.13 11.06
C THR A 52 1.82 -0.56 10.14
N TYR A 53 0.99 0.36 10.65
CA TYR A 53 -0.13 0.95 9.90
C TYR A 53 0.08 2.42 9.53
N TYR A 54 -0.31 2.80 8.31
CA TYR A 54 -0.33 4.19 7.84
C TYR A 54 -1.67 4.56 7.21
N TYR A 55 -2.10 5.82 7.38
CA TYR A 55 -3.40 6.34 6.92
C TYR A 55 -3.23 7.50 5.93
N VAL A 56 -2.39 7.29 4.91
CA VAL A 56 -2.02 8.29 3.91
C VAL A 56 -1.86 7.63 2.54
N SER A 57 -2.02 8.39 1.46
CA SER A 57 -1.94 7.86 0.09
C SER A 57 -0.51 7.57 -0.37
N ILE A 58 0.52 8.10 0.30
CA ILE A 58 1.94 7.89 0.00
C ILE A 58 2.69 7.65 1.31
N VAL A 59 3.48 6.58 1.39
CA VAL A 59 4.28 6.22 2.56
C VAL A 59 5.75 6.14 2.17
N ASN A 60 6.63 6.69 3.01
CA ASN A 60 8.07 6.42 2.94
C ASN A 60 8.41 5.43 4.05
N TYR A 61 9.01 4.30 3.69
CA TYR A 61 9.34 3.24 4.62
C TYR A 61 10.77 2.75 4.42
N THR A 62 11.48 2.51 5.52
CA THR A 62 12.86 2.02 5.51
C THR A 62 12.91 0.67 6.18
N PHE A 63 13.32 -0.36 5.44
CA PHE A 63 13.49 -1.71 5.98
C PHE A 63 14.85 -1.82 6.66
N THR A 64 14.88 -2.25 7.92
CA THR A 64 16.11 -2.37 8.72
C THR A 64 16.67 -3.80 8.75
N GLU A 65 15.91 -4.78 8.26
CA GLU A 65 16.31 -6.18 8.24
C GLU A 65 16.11 -6.77 6.83
N VAL A 66 16.86 -7.83 6.52
CA VAL A 66 16.68 -8.58 5.28
C VAL A 66 15.49 -9.53 5.41
N GLY A 67 14.75 -9.73 4.33
CA GLY A 67 13.56 -10.59 4.38
C GLY A 67 12.62 -10.39 3.22
N ASP A 68 11.55 -11.19 3.21
CA ASP A 68 10.41 -11.03 2.32
C ASP A 68 9.27 -10.40 3.13
N TYR A 69 8.80 -9.24 2.68
CA TYR A 69 7.77 -8.43 3.34
C TYR A 69 6.51 -8.39 2.50
N THR A 70 5.36 -8.40 3.16
CA THR A 70 4.05 -8.19 2.53
C THR A 70 3.50 -6.83 2.97
N ILE A 71 3.16 -6.00 2.00
CA ILE A 71 2.57 -4.69 2.21
C ILE A 71 1.17 -4.72 1.64
N ILE A 72 0.18 -4.42 2.46
CA ILE A 72 -1.24 -4.42 2.08
C ILE A 72 -1.72 -2.98 2.01
N LEU A 73 -2.18 -2.53 0.85
CA LEU A 73 -2.95 -1.30 0.71
C LEU A 73 -4.44 -1.65 0.71
N GLN A 74 -5.21 -1.07 1.62
CA GLN A 74 -6.66 -1.04 1.57
C GLN A 74 -7.11 0.37 1.17
N VAL A 75 -8.06 0.45 0.24
CA VAL A 75 -8.68 1.72 -0.19
C VAL A 75 -10.17 1.68 0.08
N THR A 76 -10.73 2.81 0.50
CA THR A 76 -12.16 2.99 0.75
C THR A 76 -12.69 4.13 -0.10
N ASP A 77 -13.82 3.94 -0.77
CA ASP A 77 -14.51 4.99 -1.55
C ASP A 77 -15.42 5.88 -0.66
N ASN A 78 -16.23 6.75 -1.26
CA ASN A 78 -17.17 7.63 -0.57
C ASN A 78 -18.49 7.00 -0.15
N ASP A 79 -18.76 5.77 -0.59
CA ASP A 79 -19.93 4.97 -0.22
C ASP A 79 -19.57 3.88 0.81
N GLY A 80 -18.29 3.76 1.14
CA GLY A 80 -17.74 2.88 2.17
C GLY A 80 -17.33 1.51 1.65
N GLN A 81 -17.29 1.26 0.34
CA GLN A 81 -16.76 -0.02 -0.16
C GLN A 81 -15.24 -0.05 -0.08
N VAL A 82 -14.70 -1.26 0.04
CA VAL A 82 -13.27 -1.47 0.34
C VAL A 82 -12.69 -2.52 -0.59
N THR A 83 -11.53 -2.20 -1.15
CA THR A 83 -10.70 -3.14 -1.92
C THR A 83 -9.28 -3.13 -1.38
N SER A 84 -8.55 -4.24 -1.53
CA SER A 84 -7.15 -4.34 -1.14
C SER A 84 -6.21 -4.70 -2.30
N TYR A 85 -4.94 -4.35 -2.15
CA TYR A 85 -3.83 -4.77 -3.00
C TYR A 85 -2.67 -5.26 -2.14
N GLU A 86 -2.12 -6.42 -2.45
CA GLU A 86 -0.95 -7.00 -1.77
C GLU A 86 0.32 -6.80 -2.61
N GLN A 87 1.32 -6.18 -2.00
CA GLN A 87 2.63 -5.93 -2.60
C GLN A 87 3.71 -6.69 -1.84
N PHE A 88 4.40 -7.58 -2.55
CA PHE A 88 5.57 -8.28 -2.02
C PHE A 88 6.84 -7.47 -2.27
N ILE A 89 7.70 -7.36 -1.25
CA ILE A 89 9.01 -6.71 -1.32
C ILE A 89 10.06 -7.64 -0.75
N ARG A 90 11.10 -7.92 -1.55
CA ARG A 90 12.28 -8.67 -1.11
C ARG A 90 13.39 -7.70 -0.77
N VAL A 91 13.78 -7.67 0.51
CA VAL A 91 14.88 -6.85 1.02
C VAL A 91 16.14 -7.70 1.11
N ARG A 92 17.24 -7.17 0.57
CA ARG A 92 18.56 -7.82 0.59
C ARG A 92 19.54 -7.02 1.41
N SER A 93 20.69 -7.62 1.71
CA SER A 93 21.84 -6.82 2.19
C SER A 93 22.25 -5.81 1.12
N SER A 94 22.83 -4.69 1.56
CA SER A 94 23.49 -3.73 0.69
C SER A 94 24.74 -4.30 0.00
#